data_AF-A0A4U9HR44-F1
#
_entry.id   AF-A0A4U9HR44-F1
#
_cell.length_a   1.000
_cell.length_b   1.000
_cell.length_c   1.000
_cell.angle_alpha   90.00
_cell.angle_beta   90.00
_cell.angle_gamma   90.00
#
_symmetry.space_group_name_H-M   'P 1'
#
loop_
_entity.id
_entity.type
_entity.pdbx_description
1 polymer ?
#
loop_
_entity_poly.entity_id
_entity_poly.type
_entity_poly.pdbx_seq_one_letter_code
_entity_poly.pdbx_strand_id
1 'polypeptide(L)'
;MIDEAWLQRLRAGDVSTLTPATLAELAAELLSLRQENARLKQRLATEVKLPYTSASPVCDIEAGYAAGVTDCKEAIRRAGFLIEGDD
;
A
#
# COMPACT_ATOMS: atom_id res chain seq x y z
N MET A 1 -33.03 13.50 -2.57
CA MET A 1 -31.82 12.66 -2.56
C MET A 1 -31.21 12.76 -3.93
N ILE A 2 -30.00 13.30 -3.99
CA ILE A 2 -29.28 13.54 -5.24
C ILE A 2 -28.76 12.20 -5.73
N ASP A 3 -29.12 11.80 -6.95
CA ASP A 3 -28.68 10.53 -7.54
C ASP A 3 -27.43 10.71 -8.41
N GLU A 4 -26.75 9.60 -8.68
CA GLU A 4 -25.48 9.60 -9.43
C GLU A 4 -25.67 10.05 -10.88
N ALA A 5 -26.78 9.70 -11.52
CA ALA A 5 -27.07 10.11 -12.89
C ALA A 5 -27.26 11.63 -13.00
N TRP A 6 -27.91 12.24 -12.02
CA TRP A 6 -28.07 13.68 -11.91
C TRP A 6 -26.73 14.38 -11.65
N LEU A 7 -25.86 13.83 -10.80
CA LEU A 7 -24.50 14.36 -10.58
C LEU A 7 -23.66 14.31 -11.85
N GLN A 8 -23.78 13.25 -12.65
CA GLN A 8 -23.08 13.13 -13.93
C GLN A 8 -23.56 14.20 -14.92
N ARG A 9 -24.87 14.46 -14.99
CA ARG A 9 -25.44 15.54 -15.81
C ARG A 9 -25.01 16.91 -15.34
N LEU A 10 -24.98 17.14 -14.02
CA LEU A 10 -24.47 18.39 -13.45
C LEU A 10 -23.00 18.60 -13.82
N ARG A 11 -22.17 17.55 -13.72
CA ARG A 11 -20.76 17.59 -14.12
C ARG A 11 -20.57 17.84 -15.62
N ALA A 12 -21.44 17.28 -16.46
CA ALA A 12 -21.43 17.50 -17.90
C ALA A 12 -21.85 18.92 -18.31
N GLY A 13 -22.41 19.72 -17.38
CA GLY A 13 -22.95 21.04 -17.66
C GLY A 13 -24.38 21.04 -18.20
N ASP A 14 -25.04 19.87 -18.20
CA ASP A 14 -26.42 19.70 -18.71
C ASP A 14 -27.49 20.24 -17.74
N VAL A 15 -27.08 20.64 -16.54
CA VAL A 15 -27.96 21.24 -15.53
C VAL A 15 -27.72 22.75 -15.52
N SER A 16 -28.65 23.48 -16.11
CA SER A 16 -28.51 24.93 -16.32
C SER A 16 -28.85 25.78 -15.09
N THR A 17 -29.56 25.23 -14.10
CA THR A 17 -29.99 25.97 -12.90
C THR A 17 -29.87 25.13 -11.64
N LEU A 18 -29.04 25.60 -10.72
CA LEU A 18 -28.94 25.08 -9.35
C LEU A 18 -29.73 25.99 -8.42
N THR A 19 -30.58 25.38 -7.59
CA THR A 19 -31.28 26.12 -6.53
C THR A 19 -30.40 26.22 -5.28
N PRO A 20 -30.61 27.22 -4.41
CA PRO A 20 -29.93 27.29 -3.12
C PRO A 20 -30.14 26.04 -2.25
N ALA A 21 -31.32 25.42 -2.32
CA ALA A 21 -31.61 24.18 -1.61
C ALA A 21 -30.76 23.01 -2.12
N THR A 22 -30.67 22.83 -3.45
CA THR A 22 -29.81 21.79 -4.05
C THR A 22 -28.33 22.00 -3.74
N LEU A 23 -27.87 23.26 -3.65
CA LEU A 23 -26.50 23.57 -3.25
C LEU A 23 -26.25 23.23 -1.78
N ALA A 24 -27.20 23.50 -0.89
CA ALA A 24 -27.10 23.15 0.52
C ALA A 24 -27.07 21.62 0.74
N GLU A 25 -27.90 20.87 0.01
CA GLU A 25 -27.88 19.40 0.03
C GLU A 25 -26.53 18.85 -0.47
N LEU A 26 -26.02 19.34 -1.61
CA LEU A 26 -24.70 18.96 -2.12
C LEU A 26 -23.57 19.27 -1.14
N ALA A 27 -23.60 20.44 -0.50
CA ALA A 27 -22.58 20.84 0.46
C ALA A 27 -22.58 19.94 1.70
N ALA A 28 -23.77 19.58 2.21
CA ALA A 28 -23.92 18.67 3.34
C ALA A 28 -23.39 17.26 3.01
N GLU A 29 -23.75 16.73 1.84
CA GLU A 29 -23.29 15.42 1.38
C GLU A 29 -21.77 15.39 1.15
N LEU A 30 -21.22 16.42 0.50
CA LEU A 30 -19.78 16.54 0.26
C LEU A 30 -18.99 16.68 1.57
N LEU A 31 -19.52 17.41 2.55
CA LEU A 31 -18.90 17.50 3.87
C LEU A 31 -18.88 16.14 4.57
N SER A 32 -19.99 15.41 4.54
CA SER A 32 -20.10 14.06 5.11
C SER A 32 -19.10 13.09 4.48
N LEU A 33 -19.01 13.08 3.14
CA LEU A 33 -18.07 12.24 2.41
C LEU A 33 -16.61 12.58 2.70
N ARG A 34 -16.27 13.85 2.92
CA ARG A 34 -14.92 14.27 3.32
C ARG A 34 -14.56 13.81 4.72
N GLN A 35 -15.51 13.89 5.66
CA GLN A 35 -15.32 13.40 7.02
C GLN A 35 -15.10 11.88 7.04
N GLU A 36 -15.91 11.11 6.31
CA GLU A 36 -15.75 9.66 6.23
C GLU A 36 -14.44 9.28 5.50
N ASN A 37 -14.06 10.00 4.44
CA ASN A 37 -12.76 9.81 3.80
C ASN A 37 -11.59 10.05 4.77
N ALA A 38 -11.65 11.10 5.59
CA ALA A 38 -10.61 11.38 6.59
C ALA A 38 -10.52 10.23 7.60
N ARG A 39 -11.66 9.74 8.09
CA ARG A 39 -11.74 8.58 8.99
C ARG A 39 -11.18 7.31 8.35
N LEU A 40 -11.53 7.01 7.11
CA LEU A 40 -11.02 5.83 6.38
C LEU A 40 -9.53 5.92 6.13
N LYS A 41 -9.01 7.10 5.76
CA LYS A 41 -7.57 7.33 5.61
C LYS A 41 -6.83 7.12 6.93
N GLN A 42 -7.38 7.56 8.05
CA GLN A 42 -6.80 7.31 9.37
C GLN A 42 -6.77 5.81 9.70
N ARG A 43 -7.81 5.06 9.35
CA ARG A 43 -7.85 3.59 9.52
C ARG A 43 -6.84 2.88 8.63
N LEU A 44 -6.69 3.30 7.37
CA LEU A 44 -5.71 2.74 6.44
C LEU A 44 -4.27 3.06 6.83
N ALA A 45 -4.03 4.25 7.40
CA ALA A 45 -2.74 4.65 7.94
C ALA A 45 -2.37 3.91 9.25
N THR A 46 -3.27 3.10 9.80
CA THR A 46 -2.95 2.28 10.96
C THR A 46 -2.07 1.11 10.50
N GLU A 47 -0.81 1.12 10.93
CA GLU A 47 0.17 0.08 10.63
C GLU A 47 -0.39 -1.30 11.02
N VAL A 48 -0.49 -2.20 10.04
CA VAL A 48 -0.82 -3.61 10.29
C VAL A 48 0.40 -4.25 10.92
N LYS A 49 0.47 -4.25 12.26
CA LYS A 49 1.49 -5.02 12.98
C LYS A 49 1.22 -6.49 12.77
N LEU A 50 2.03 -7.11 11.93
CA LEU A 50 2.06 -8.56 11.79
C LEU A 50 2.43 -9.19 13.15
N PRO A 51 1.75 -10.26 13.57
CA PRO A 51 2.11 -10.97 14.78
C PRO A 51 3.56 -11.47 14.66
N TYR A 52 4.30 -11.44 15.76
CA TYR A 52 5.71 -11.85 15.86
C TYR A 52 5.96 -13.24 15.22
N THR A 53 4.98 -14.12 15.25
CA THR A 53 5.00 -15.47 14.67
C THR A 53 5.00 -15.53 13.14
N SER A 54 4.74 -14.41 12.45
CA SER A 54 4.72 -14.31 10.98
C SER A 54 5.97 -13.63 10.40
N ALA A 55 6.85 -13.10 11.26
CA ALA A 55 8.24 -12.94 10.89
C ALA A 55 8.82 -14.36 10.85
N SER A 56 9.00 -14.91 9.64
CA SER A 56 9.85 -16.10 9.48
C SER A 56 11.14 -15.82 10.27
N PRO A 57 11.57 -16.71 11.17
CA PRO A 57 12.83 -16.48 11.87
C PRO A 57 13.86 -16.23 10.78
N VAL A 58 14.48 -15.05 10.83
CA VAL A 58 15.78 -14.90 10.19
C VAL A 58 16.59 -15.98 10.87
N CYS A 59 16.84 -17.08 10.18
CA CYS A 59 17.72 -18.11 10.72
C CYS A 59 19.03 -17.38 11.01
N ASP A 60 19.34 -17.17 12.28
CA ASP A 60 20.67 -16.78 12.68
C ASP A 60 21.57 -17.91 12.17
N ILE A 61 22.24 -17.66 11.04
CA ILE A 61 23.21 -18.59 10.52
C ILE A 61 24.31 -18.57 11.57
N GLU A 62 24.40 -19.63 12.37
CA GLU A 62 25.47 -19.80 13.34
C GLU A 62 26.80 -19.51 12.64
N ALA A 63 27.69 -18.76 13.28
CA ALA A 63 28.96 -18.34 12.67
C ALA A 63 29.79 -19.54 12.13
N GLY A 64 29.59 -20.74 12.69
CA GLY A 64 30.17 -21.99 12.18
C GLY A 64 29.64 -22.41 10.79
N TYR A 65 28.35 -22.20 10.50
CA TYR A 65 27.80 -22.42 9.15
C TYR A 65 28.29 -21.36 8.16
N ALA A 66 28.48 -20.11 8.59
CA ALA A 66 29.02 -19.05 7.73
C ALA A 66 30.46 -19.36 7.26
N ALA A 67 31.29 -19.94 8.13
CA ALA A 67 32.64 -20.38 7.78
C ALA A 67 32.64 -21.53 6.74
N GLY A 68 31.69 -22.47 6.83
CA GLY A 68 31.54 -23.54 5.84
C GLY A 68 31.10 -23.03 4.46
N VAL A 69 30.28 -21.98 4.39
CA VAL A 69 29.86 -21.36 3.12
C VAL A 69 31.02 -20.62 2.46
N THR A 70 31.90 -19.98 3.23
CA THR A 70 33.12 -19.36 2.68
C THR A 70 34.10 -20.40 2.12
N ASP A 71 34.28 -21.52 2.80
CA ASP A 71 35.17 -22.60 2.34
C ASP A 71 34.67 -23.27 1.05
N CYS A 72 33.36 -23.48 0.93
CA CYS A 72 32.76 -24.02 -0.30
C CYS A 72 32.92 -23.06 -1.49
N LYS A 73 32.73 -21.75 -1.29
CA LYS A 73 32.94 -20.74 -2.35
C LYS A 73 34.41 -20.69 -2.78
N GLU A 74 35.35 -20.68 -1.84
CA GLU A 74 36.77 -20.70 -2.15
C GLU A 74 37.21 -21.99 -2.85
N ALA A 75 36.67 -23.15 -2.47
CA ALA A 75 36.93 -24.42 -3.14
C ALA A 75 36.46 -24.42 -4.60
N ILE A 76 35.25 -23.88 -4.87
CA ILE A 76 34.69 -23.75 -6.22
C ILE A 76 35.55 -22.79 -7.06
N ARG A 77 35.99 -21.67 -6.47
CA ARG A 77 36.88 -20.70 -7.14
C ARG A 77 38.24 -21.33 -7.49
N ARG A 78 38.84 -22.11 -6.57
CA ARG A 78 40.08 -22.87 -6.83
C ARG A 78 39.92 -23.95 -7.90
N ALA A 79 38.72 -24.50 -8.04
CA ALA A 79 38.40 -25.45 -9.09
C ALA A 79 38.13 -24.79 -10.46
N GLY A 80 38.15 -23.45 -10.54
CA GLY A 80 38.04 -22.69 -11.79
C GLY A 80 36.61 -22.47 -12.29
N PHE A 81 35.60 -22.68 -11.45
CA PHE A 81 34.20 -22.42 -11.81
C PHE A 81 33.80 -20.98 -11.46
N LEU A 82 32.97 -20.37 -12.31
CA LEU A 82 32.40 -19.05 -12.08
C LEU A 82 31.31 -19.10 -11.01
N ILE A 83 31.33 -18.13 -10.10
CA ILE A 83 30.31 -17.91 -9.08
C ILE A 83 29.57 -16.62 -9.46
N GLU A 84 28.26 -16.70 -9.65
CA GLU A 84 27.43 -15.52 -9.96
C GLU A 84 27.51 -14.48 -8.83
N GLY A 85 27.86 -13.24 -9.18
CA GLY A 85 27.96 -12.10 -8.26
C GLY A 85 29.38 -11.75 -7.77
N ASP A 86 30.44 -12.42 -8.25
CA ASP A 86 31.81 -11.92 -8.17
C ASP A 86 32.03 -10.87 -9.30
N ASP A 87 31.51 -9.66 -9.12
CA ASP A 87 31.94 -8.44 -9.83
C ASP A 87 32.88 -7.61 -8.95
#